data_AF-A0A368T2M7-F1
#
_entry.id   AF-A0A368T2M7-F1
#
_cell.length_a   1.000
_cell.length_b   1.000
_cell.length_c   1.000
_cell.angle_alpha   90.00
_cell.angle_beta   90.00
_cell.angle_gamma   90.00
#
_symmetry.space_group_name_H-M   'P 1'
#
loop_
_entity.id
_entity.type
_entity.pdbx_description
1 polymer ?
#
loop_
_entity_poly.entity_id
_entity_poly.type
_entity_poly.pdbx_seq_one_letter_code
_entity_poly.pdbx_strand_id
1 'polypeptide(L)'
;MARTGDGGYQPTCTFCGKAPREVRKLIAGPSPYAICDGCVGLCNELIAEEAGGRTAEGPGAPPKPQEIRALLDRYVVGQEQAKKALSVAVYNHYKRVRSESDRPRDEDV
;
A
#
# COMPACT_ATOMS: atom_id res chain seq x y z
N MET A 1 29.41 -6.40 32.07
CA MET A 1 29.03 -7.81 32.28
C MET A 1 27.92 -8.17 31.29
N ALA A 2 28.26 -8.70 30.12
CA ALA A 2 27.29 -9.26 29.17
C ALA A 2 27.60 -10.75 29.03
N ARG A 3 26.73 -11.59 29.60
CA ARG A 3 26.88 -13.04 29.51
C ARG A 3 26.29 -13.50 28.18
N THR A 4 27.15 -13.80 27.21
CA THR A 4 26.79 -14.54 26.01
C THR A 4 26.61 -16.00 26.42
N GLY A 5 25.41 -16.33 26.88
CA GLY A 5 24.95 -17.70 27.01
C GLY A 5 24.59 -18.21 25.62
N ASP A 6 25.57 -18.78 24.94
CA ASP A 6 25.36 -19.65 23.78
C ASP A 6 24.58 -20.88 24.24
N GLY A 7 23.30 -20.90 23.88
CA GLY A 7 22.32 -21.89 24.29
C GLY A 7 21.27 -22.05 23.20
N GLY A 8 21.69 -22.36 21.97
CA GLY A 8 20.91 -23.04 20.95
C GLY A 8 19.48 -22.57 20.66
N TYR A 9 19.16 -21.28 20.85
CA TYR A 9 17.82 -20.78 20.53
C TYR A 9 17.68 -20.67 19.02
N GLN A 10 17.05 -21.68 18.40
CA GLN A 10 16.63 -21.58 17.01
C GLN A 10 15.42 -20.65 16.97
N PRO A 11 15.52 -19.45 16.37
CA PRO A 11 14.41 -18.52 16.32
C PRO A 11 13.27 -19.17 15.54
N THR A 12 12.10 -19.25 16.16
CA THR A 12 10.85 -19.71 15.51
C THR A 12 10.01 -18.50 15.14
N CYS A 13 9.18 -18.64 14.11
CA CYS A 13 8.23 -17.58 13.78
C CYS A 13 7.25 -17.36 14.95
N THR A 14 7.17 -16.13 15.46
CA THR A 14 6.29 -15.77 16.58
C THR A 14 4.79 -15.82 16.21
N PHE A 15 4.46 -15.80 14.92
CA PHE A 15 3.09 -15.84 14.42
C PHE A 15 2.56 -17.27 14.20
N CYS A 16 3.38 -18.16 13.63
CA CYS A 16 2.95 -19.52 13.28
C CYS A 16 3.73 -20.65 13.97
N GLY A 17 4.77 -20.33 14.75
CA GLY A 17 5.59 -21.30 15.49
C GLY A 17 6.60 -22.10 14.64
N LYS A 18 6.60 -21.95 13.31
CA LYS A 18 7.48 -22.73 12.42
C LYS A 18 8.96 -22.41 12.62
N ALA A 19 9.79 -23.44 12.54
CA ALA A 19 11.24 -23.34 12.58
C ALA A 19 11.83 -22.86 11.24
N PRO A 20 13.09 -22.39 11.21
CA PRO A 20 13.73 -21.91 9.97
C PRO A 20 13.80 -22.95 8.84
N ARG A 21 13.74 -24.25 9.18
CA ARG A 21 13.79 -25.35 8.20
C ARG A 21 12.44 -25.60 7.51
N GLU A 22 11.35 -25.12 8.09
CA GLU A 22 9.98 -25.35 7.60
C GLU A 22 9.47 -24.20 6.72
N VAL A 23 10.26 -23.14 6.58
CA VAL A 23 9.89 -21.91 5.86
C VAL A 23 11.01 -21.52 4.90
N ARG A 24 10.69 -20.80 3.83
CA ARG A 24 11.70 -20.42 2.82
C ARG A 24 12.60 -19.30 3.33
N LYS A 25 12.02 -18.36 4.07
CA LYS A 25 12.77 -17.28 4.72
C LYS A 25 12.19 -16.99 6.10
N LEU A 26 13.08 -16.74 7.05
CA LEU A 26 12.74 -16.26 8.38
C LEU A 26 13.51 -14.97 8.66
N ILE A 27 12.77 -13.91 9.00
CA ILE A 27 13.28 -12.56 9.26
C ILE A 27 13.31 -12.39 10.78
N ALA A 28 14.50 -12.19 11.35
CA ALA A 28 14.69 -11.98 12.79
C ALA A 28 14.74 -10.48 13.11
N GLY A 29 14.01 -10.05 14.14
CA GLY A 29 14.04 -8.70 14.68
C GLY A 29 15.02 -8.55 15.85
N PRO A 30 15.20 -7.32 16.36
CA PRO A 30 15.89 -7.10 17.64
C PRO A 30 15.02 -7.64 18.79
N SER A 31 15.55 -8.61 19.57
CA SER A 31 14.82 -9.40 20.61
C SER A 31 13.88 -10.48 20.00
N PRO A 32 13.31 -11.46 20.75
CA PRO A 32 13.00 -12.84 20.29
C PRO A 32 11.92 -12.99 19.20
N TYR A 33 11.51 -11.89 18.60
CA TYR A 33 10.53 -11.80 17.53
C TYR A 33 11.15 -12.19 16.19
N ALA A 34 10.53 -13.14 15.52
CA ALA A 34 10.86 -13.52 14.15
C ALA A 34 9.58 -13.76 13.34
N ILE A 35 9.61 -13.43 12.05
CA ILE A 35 8.48 -13.60 11.13
C ILE A 35 8.93 -14.32 9.86
N CYS A 36 8.14 -15.30 9.39
CA CYS A 36 8.45 -16.05 8.18
C CYS A 36 7.79 -15.44 6.93
N ASP A 37 8.28 -15.82 5.74
CA ASP A 37 7.74 -15.35 4.45
C ASP A 37 6.25 -15.61 4.29
N GLY A 38 5.77 -16.76 4.78
CA GLY A 38 4.35 -17.11 4.75
C GLY A 38 3.48 -16.20 5.62
N CYS A 39 3.94 -15.87 6.84
CA CYS A 39 3.21 -14.94 7.71
C CYS A 39 3.23 -13.51 7.17
N VAL A 40 4.34 -13.07 6.56
CA VAL A 40 4.37 -11.76 5.86
C VAL A 40 3.34 -11.72 4.74
N GLY A 41 3.24 -12.80 3.94
CA GLY A 41 2.23 -12.91 2.88
C GLY A 41 0.80 -12.81 3.42
N LEU A 42 0.48 -13.61 4.44
CA LEU A 42 -0.84 -13.59 5.10
C LEU A 42 -1.15 -12.23 5.73
N CYS A 43 -0.19 -11.60 6.40
CA CYS A 43 -0.36 -10.26 6.95
C CYS A 43 -0.63 -9.24 5.84
N ASN A 44 0.06 -9.33 4.71
CA ASN A 44 -0.18 -8.44 3.57
C ASN A 44 -1.59 -8.65 2.97
N GLU A 45 -2.06 -9.89 2.88
CA GLU A 45 -3.43 -10.19 2.43
C GLU A 45 -4.48 -9.60 3.39
N LEU A 46 -4.34 -9.85 4.70
CA LEU A 46 -5.26 -9.31 5.71
C LEU A 46 -5.26 -7.77 5.75
N ILE A 47 -4.09 -7.14 5.64
CA ILE A 47 -3.95 -5.69 5.56
C ILE A 47 -4.59 -5.16 4.27
N ALA A 48 -4.41 -5.85 3.14
CA ALA A 48 -5.02 -5.49 1.87
C ALA A 48 -6.54 -5.65 1.88
N GLU A 49 -7.09 -6.64 2.57
CA GLU A 49 -8.54 -6.82 2.75
C GLU A 49 -9.15 -5.71 3.62
N GLU A 50 -8.49 -5.33 4.72
CA GLU A 50 -8.95 -4.21 5.56
C GLU A 50 -8.83 -2.87 4.83
N ALA A 51 -7.83 -2.72 3.97
CA ALA A 51 -7.70 -1.59 3.07
C ALA A 51 -8.73 -1.67 1.92
N GLY A 52 -9.13 -2.85 1.48
CA GLY A 52 -10.20 -3.10 0.50
C GLY A 52 -11.59 -2.69 0.99
N GLY A 53 -11.82 -2.73 2.31
CA GLY A 53 -12.97 -2.12 2.97
C GLY A 53 -12.92 -0.60 3.08
N ARG A 54 -11.77 0.02 2.77
CA ARG A 54 -11.53 1.46 2.75
C ARG A 54 -10.75 1.86 1.50
N THR A 55 -11.26 1.56 0.30
CA THR A 55 -10.72 2.10 -0.98
C THR A 55 -9.18 2.20 -0.98
N ALA A 56 -8.51 1.06 -0.89
CA ALA A 56 -7.06 0.95 -1.01
C ALA A 56 -6.61 1.32 -2.43
N GLU A 57 -6.39 2.61 -2.64
CA GLU A 57 -5.30 3.05 -3.47
C GLU A 57 -4.47 4.02 -2.62
N GLY A 58 -3.23 4.32 -3.02
CA GLY A 58 -2.67 5.63 -2.69
C GLY A 58 -3.56 6.73 -3.30
N PRO A 59 -3.03 7.87 -3.77
CA PRO A 59 -3.77 8.55 -4.83
C PRO A 59 -3.85 7.59 -6.01
N GLY A 60 -4.97 6.85 -6.10
CA GLY A 60 -5.32 5.95 -7.17
C GLY A 60 -5.18 6.60 -8.53
N ALA A 61 -5.28 5.81 -9.59
CA ALA A 61 -5.45 6.44 -10.90
C ALA A 61 -6.67 7.38 -10.79
N PRO A 62 -6.54 8.68 -11.13
CA PRO A 62 -7.68 9.57 -11.04
C PRO A 62 -8.82 8.99 -11.89
N PRO A 63 -10.07 9.06 -11.41
CA PRO A 63 -11.21 8.48 -12.10
C PRO A 63 -11.27 9.01 -13.54
N LYS A 64 -11.62 8.13 -14.48
CA LYS A 64 -11.68 8.50 -15.90
C LYS A 64 -12.66 9.67 -16.08
N PRO A 65 -12.46 10.55 -17.08
CA PRO A 65 -13.39 11.67 -17.31
C PRO A 65 -14.87 11.26 -17.45
N GLN A 66 -15.15 10.05 -17.93
CA GLN A 66 -16.51 9.50 -18.01
C GLN A 66 -17.13 9.23 -16.63
N GLU A 67 -16.34 8.76 -15.67
CA GLU A 67 -16.75 8.49 -14.29
C GLU A 67 -16.98 9.79 -13.53
N ILE A 68 -16.10 10.79 -13.73
CA ILE A 68 -16.27 12.13 -13.15
C ILE A 68 -17.54 12.78 -13.68
N ARG A 69 -17.82 12.69 -14.98
CA ARG A 69 -19.06 13.19 -15.57
C ARG A 69 -20.28 12.48 -14.99
N ALA A 70 -20.26 11.16 -14.90
CA ALA A 70 -21.37 10.38 -14.34
C ALA A 70 -21.64 10.72 -12.86
N LEU A 71 -20.60 11.08 -12.11
CA LEU A 71 -20.75 11.61 -10.75
C LEU A 71 -21.41 12.98 -10.76
N LEU A 72 -20.95 13.89 -11.63
CA LEU A 72 -21.55 15.23 -11.78
C LEU A 72 -23.01 15.16 -12.22
N ASP A 73 -23.40 14.17 -13.03
CA ASP A 73 -24.79 13.97 -13.47
C ASP A 73 -25.76 13.69 -12.31
N ARG A 74 -25.26 13.20 -11.16
CA ARG A 74 -26.09 12.96 -9.96
C ARG A 74 -26.48 14.25 -9.24
N TYR A 75 -25.73 15.33 -9.44
CA TYR A 75 -25.86 16.58 -8.68
C TYR A 75 -26.14 17.81 -9.54
N VAL A 76 -25.69 17.80 -10.79
CA VAL A 76 -25.83 18.91 -11.74
C VAL A 76 -26.73 18.45 -12.87
N VAL A 77 -27.86 19.13 -13.07
CA VAL A 77 -28.79 18.82 -14.16
C VAL A 77 -28.43 19.63 -15.41
N GLY A 78 -28.31 18.97 -16.56
CA GLY A 78 -27.92 19.59 -17.83
C GLY A 78 -26.43 20.01 -17.89
N GLN A 79 -26.12 21.14 -18.54
CA GLN A 79 -24.76 21.69 -18.63
C GLN A 79 -23.71 20.71 -19.20
N GLU A 80 -24.10 19.96 -20.24
CA GLU A 80 -23.30 18.87 -20.80
C GLU A 80 -21.87 19.29 -21.20
N GLN A 81 -21.75 20.47 -21.81
CA GLN A 81 -20.46 20.99 -22.27
C GLN A 81 -19.54 21.36 -21.10
N ALA A 82 -20.10 21.94 -20.03
CA ALA A 82 -19.35 22.29 -18.83
C ALA A 82 -18.90 21.04 -18.07
N LYS A 83 -19.78 20.05 -17.89
CA LYS A 83 -19.44 18.77 -17.25
C LYS A 83 -18.32 18.04 -17.98
N LYS A 84 -18.36 18.01 -19.32
CA LYS A 84 -17.29 17.43 -20.14
C LYS A 84 -15.98 18.18 -19.95
N ALA A 85 -16.00 19.52 -20.02
CA ALA A 85 -14.80 20.34 -19.85
C ALA A 85 -14.17 20.14 -18.45
N LEU A 86 -14.98 20.19 -17.39
CA LEU A 86 -14.54 19.98 -16.02
C LEU A 86 -13.97 18.59 -15.80
N SER A 87 -14.64 17.55 -16.31
CA SER A 87 -14.19 16.17 -16.13
C SER A 87 -12.81 15.93 -16.74
N VAL A 88 -12.54 16.49 -17.93
CA VAL A 88 -11.22 16.38 -18.57
C VAL A 88 -10.18 17.24 -17.86
N ALA A 89 -10.55 18.47 -17.46
CA ALA A 89 -9.64 19.37 -16.75
C ALA A 89 -9.18 18.80 -15.41
N VAL A 90 -10.10 18.27 -14.62
CA VAL A 90 -9.84 17.67 -13.30
C VAL A 90 -8.98 16.42 -13.44
N TYR A 91 -9.31 15.52 -14.38
CA TYR A 91 -8.49 14.33 -14.65
C TYR A 91 -7.03 14.70 -15.01
N ASN A 92 -6.86 15.66 -15.92
CA ASN A 92 -5.52 16.11 -16.32
C ASN A 92 -4.78 16.82 -15.20
N HIS A 93 -5.47 17.56 -14.34
CA HIS A 93 -4.88 18.20 -13.17
C HIS A 93 -4.33 17.15 -12.20
N TYR A 94 -5.13 16.16 -11.81
CA TYR A 94 -4.67 15.08 -10.94
C TYR A 94 -3.52 14.27 -11.55
N LYS A 95 -3.58 14.03 -12.87
CA LYS A 95 -2.47 13.39 -13.58
C LYS A 95 -1.16 14.19 -13.45
N ARG A 96 -1.22 15.53 -13.58
CA ARG A 96 -0.04 16.40 -13.45
C ARG A 96 0.52 16.42 -12.02
N VAL A 97 -0.33 16.63 -11.02
CA VAL A 97 0.08 16.69 -9.60
C VAL A 97 0.76 15.39 -9.17
N ARG A 98 0.25 14.25 -9.65
CA ARG A 98 0.85 12.95 -9.36
C ARG A 98 2.22 12.78 -10.01
N SER A 99 2.40 13.22 -11.27
CA SER A 99 3.71 13.21 -11.93
C SER A 99 4.75 14.11 -11.25
N GLU A 100 4.34 15.16 -10.55
CA GLU A 100 5.24 16.00 -9.75
C GLU A 100 5.58 15.34 -8.41
N SER A 101 4.63 14.62 -7.81
CA SER A 101 4.83 13.91 -6.55
C SER A 101 5.71 12.66 -6.68
N ASP A 102 5.77 12.08 -7.88
CA ASP A 102 6.57 10.88 -8.21
C ASP A 102 8.00 11.22 -8.67
N ARG A 103 8.37 12.52 -8.70
CA ARG A 103 9.77 12.91 -8.95
C ARG A 103 10.60 12.58 -7.71
N PRO A 104 11.68 11.77 -7.83
CA PRO A 104 12.62 11.60 -6.74
C PRO A 104 13.19 12.97 -6.41
N ARG A 105 13.07 13.38 -5.15
CA ARG A 105 13.81 14.53 -4.63
C ARG A 105 15.26 14.08 -4.61
N ASP A 106 16.06 14.53 -5.57
CA ASP A 106 17.52 14.48 -5.41
C ASP A 106 17.84 15.35 -4.19
N GLU A 107 18.15 14.69 -3.07
CA GLU A 107 18.76 15.32 -1.91
C GLU A 107 20.23 15.56 -2.27
N ASP A 108 20.59 16.83 -2.44
CA ASP A 108 21.96 17.29 -2.70
C ASP A 108 22.98 16.63 -1.73
N VAL A 109 24.00 15.97 -2.30
CA VAL A 109 25.25 15.55 -1.63
C VAL A 109 26.42 16.31 -2.24
#